data_AF-A0A962KP79-F1
#
_entry.id   AF-A0A962KP79-F1
#
_cell.length_a   1.000
_cell.length_b   1.000
_cell.length_c   1.000
_cell.angle_alpha   90.00
_cell.angle_beta   90.00
_cell.angle_gamma   90.00
#
_symmetry.space_group_name_H-M   'P 1'
#
loop_
_entity.id
_entity.type
_entity.pdbx_description
1 polymer ?
#
loop_
_entity_poly.entity_id
_entity_poly.type
_entity_poly.pdbx_seq_one_letter_code
_entity_poly.pdbx_strand_id
1 'polypeptide(L)'
;QERVAKLAGGVAVIKVGAATEIEMKEKKARVEDALHATRAAVEEGVVAGGGVALVRAVAAIGKLKGDNEDQNHGIAACLRAMENPLRQIVANAGAEASVVLDKVRQGKDNYGYNAATGEYGDMIELGILDPAKVTRVALQAAGSVAGLMITTEVMIADSPEEDKGGAGGMPDMGGMGGMGGMGGMM
;
A
#
# COMPACT_ATOMS: atom_id res chain seq x y z
N GLN A 1 21.43 9.55 -24.18
CA GLN A 1 21.26 10.70 -23.26
C GLN A 1 20.87 10.27 -21.84
N GLU A 2 19.98 9.29 -21.65
CA GLU A 2 19.62 8.76 -20.32
C GLU A 2 20.82 8.25 -19.47
N ARG A 3 21.79 7.57 -20.09
CA ARG A 3 23.02 7.12 -19.41
C ARG A 3 23.95 8.27 -18.97
N VAL A 4 23.96 9.37 -19.72
CA VAL A 4 24.77 10.57 -19.39
C VAL A 4 24.12 11.34 -18.24
N ALA A 5 22.79 11.41 -18.21
CA ALA A 5 22.05 11.99 -17.08
C ALA A 5 22.26 11.23 -15.76
N LYS A 6 22.35 9.88 -15.82
CA LYS A 6 22.67 9.04 -14.64
C LYS A 6 24.11 9.22 -14.12
N LEU A 7 25.04 9.65 -14.99
CA LEU A 7 26.45 9.92 -14.63
C LEU A 7 26.71 11.37 -14.23
N ALA A 8 25.93 12.32 -14.75
CA ALA A 8 25.99 13.74 -14.39
C ALA A 8 25.13 14.08 -13.16
N GLY A 9 24.16 13.23 -12.82
CA GLY A 9 23.33 13.37 -11.63
C GLY A 9 24.12 13.11 -10.36
N GLY A 10 24.23 14.12 -9.49
CA GLY A 10 24.82 13.97 -8.16
C GLY A 10 23.97 13.06 -7.26
N VAL A 11 24.61 12.37 -6.31
CA VAL A 11 23.93 11.57 -5.29
C VAL A 11 23.71 12.44 -4.05
N ALA A 12 22.45 12.71 -3.71
CA ALA A 12 22.09 13.36 -2.46
C ALA A 12 21.93 12.31 -1.35
N VAL A 13 22.63 12.47 -0.24
CA VAL A 13 22.55 11.58 0.93
C VAL A 13 21.82 12.29 2.06
N ILE A 14 20.69 11.73 2.50
CA ILE A 14 19.91 12.23 3.64
C ILE A 14 20.34 11.44 4.89
N LYS A 15 20.88 12.14 5.89
CA LYS A 15 21.27 11.54 7.17
C LYS A 15 20.18 11.76 8.21
N VAL A 16 19.63 10.69 8.76
CA VAL A 16 18.57 10.72 9.80
C VAL A 16 19.17 10.21 11.11
N GLY A 17 18.89 10.91 12.22
CA GLY A 17 19.36 10.54 13.55
C GLY A 17 18.25 10.64 14.61
N ALA A 18 18.41 9.89 15.70
CA ALA A 18 17.53 9.94 16.87
C ALA A 18 18.31 9.55 18.14
N ALA A 19 17.68 9.69 19.31
CA ALA A 19 18.30 9.38 20.60
C ALA A 19 18.38 7.87 20.85
N THR A 20 17.43 7.09 20.33
CA THR A 20 17.39 5.63 20.44
C THR A 20 17.34 4.95 19.07
N GLU A 21 17.75 3.69 18.99
CA GLU A 21 17.73 2.92 17.74
C GLU A 21 16.30 2.73 17.20
N ILE A 22 15.32 2.53 18.08
CA ILE A 22 13.91 2.35 17.72
C ILE A 22 13.37 3.62 17.06
N GLU A 23 13.59 4.79 17.66
CA GLU A 23 13.19 6.07 17.08
C GLU A 23 13.94 6.38 15.78
N MET A 24 15.21 5.98 15.68
CA MET A 24 15.99 6.16 14.45
C MET A 24 15.38 5.37 13.31
N LYS A 25 14.98 4.11 13.55
CA LYS A 25 14.30 3.27 12.56
C LYS A 25 12.96 3.86 12.12
N GLU A 26 12.14 4.33 13.06
CA GLU A 26 10.85 4.96 12.76
C GLU A 26 11.02 6.26 11.96
N LYS A 27 11.90 7.17 12.41
CA LYS A 27 12.17 8.43 11.69
C LYS A 27 12.76 8.18 10.31
N LYS A 28 13.64 7.18 10.17
CA LYS A 28 14.21 6.82 8.88
C LYS A 28 13.10 6.36 7.93
N ALA A 29 12.24 5.44 8.36
CA ALA A 29 11.10 4.98 7.56
C ALA A 29 10.19 6.15 7.14
N ARG A 30 9.87 7.04 8.09
CA ARG A 30 9.06 8.24 7.83
C ARG A 30 9.69 9.17 6.78
N VAL A 31 11.01 9.36 6.82
CA VAL A 31 11.73 10.19 5.84
C VAL A 31 11.79 9.52 4.48
N GLU A 32 11.97 8.20 4.43
CA GLU A 32 11.93 7.42 3.19
C GLU A 32 10.54 7.52 2.54
N ASP A 33 9.46 7.36 3.32
CA ASP A 33 8.09 7.49 2.85
C ASP A 33 7.82 8.90 2.31
N ALA A 34 8.23 9.95 3.02
CA ALA A 34 8.07 11.34 2.58
C ALA A 34 8.84 11.62 1.27
N LEU A 35 10.05 11.07 1.13
CA LEU A 35 10.84 11.19 -0.09
C LEU A 35 10.14 10.53 -1.28
N HIS A 36 9.62 9.32 -1.09
CA HIS A 36 8.92 8.58 -2.14
C HIS A 36 7.60 9.25 -2.52
N ALA A 37 6.83 9.73 -1.54
CA ALA A 37 5.59 10.48 -1.79
C ALA A 37 5.86 11.76 -2.59
N THR A 38 6.90 12.52 -2.22
CA THR A 38 7.26 13.76 -2.92
C THR A 38 7.69 13.48 -4.36
N ARG A 39 8.49 12.43 -4.60
CA ARG A 39 8.86 12.02 -5.97
C ARG A 39 7.64 11.63 -6.79
N ALA A 40 6.73 10.85 -6.23
CA ALA A 40 5.49 10.46 -6.91
C ALA A 40 4.59 11.66 -7.23
N ALA A 41 4.52 12.64 -6.31
CA ALA A 41 3.77 13.88 -6.50
C ALA A 41 4.36 14.75 -7.61
N VAL A 42 5.69 14.79 -7.75
CA VAL A 42 6.37 15.51 -8.84
C VAL A 42 6.11 14.85 -10.21
N GLU A 43 6.00 13.52 -10.25
CA GLU A 43 5.82 12.77 -11.51
C GLU A 43 4.39 12.89 -12.07
N GLU A 44 3.36 12.69 -11.25
CA GLU A 44 1.95 12.60 -11.71
C GLU A 44 1.02 13.65 -11.06
N GLY A 45 1.55 14.54 -10.23
CA GLY A 45 0.75 15.54 -9.49
C GLY A 45 0.08 14.97 -8.24
N VAL A 46 -0.86 15.75 -7.70
CA VAL A 46 -1.53 15.48 -6.43
C VAL A 46 -3.05 15.57 -6.58
N VAL A 47 -3.77 14.84 -5.74
CA VAL A 47 -5.23 14.81 -5.66
C VAL A 47 -5.70 14.97 -4.22
N ALA A 48 -6.98 15.31 -4.03
CA ALA A 48 -7.59 15.36 -2.70
C ALA A 48 -7.52 13.99 -2.01
N GLY A 49 -6.87 13.95 -0.84
CA GLY A 49 -6.64 12.74 -0.08
C GLY A 49 -7.86 12.27 0.71
N GLY A 50 -7.65 11.41 1.71
CA GLY A 50 -8.72 10.95 2.62
C GLY A 50 -9.81 10.14 1.93
N GLY A 51 -9.49 9.51 0.79
CA GLY A 51 -10.45 8.75 -0.03
C GLY A 51 -11.38 9.60 -0.90
N VAL A 52 -11.27 10.93 -0.87
CA VAL A 52 -12.13 11.84 -1.65
C VAL A 52 -11.92 11.64 -3.15
N ALA A 53 -10.67 11.52 -3.61
CA ALA A 53 -10.37 11.26 -5.02
C ALA A 53 -11.09 10.03 -5.58
N LEU A 54 -11.19 8.94 -4.80
CA LEU A 54 -11.91 7.73 -5.21
C LEU A 54 -13.42 7.95 -5.26
N VAL A 55 -13.99 8.67 -4.31
CA VAL A 55 -15.43 9.05 -4.33
C VAL A 55 -15.74 9.92 -5.55
N ARG A 56 -14.84 10.84 -5.93
CA ARG A 56 -14.98 11.64 -7.16
C ARG A 56 -14.91 10.78 -8.42
N ALA A 57 -13.99 9.81 -8.45
CA ALA A 57 -13.91 8.86 -9.55
C ALA A 57 -15.22 8.06 -9.68
N VAL A 58 -15.77 7.54 -8.58
CA VAL A 58 -17.07 6.84 -8.56
C VAL A 58 -18.18 7.70 -9.17
N ALA A 59 -18.26 8.98 -8.81
CA ALA A 59 -19.25 9.89 -9.38
C ALA A 59 -19.08 10.09 -10.89
N ALA A 60 -17.84 10.13 -11.40
CA ALA A 60 -17.56 10.28 -12.82
C ALA A 60 -17.92 9.03 -13.64
N ILE A 61 -17.72 7.83 -13.09
CA ILE A 61 -17.97 6.55 -13.78
C ILE A 61 -19.26 5.84 -13.34
N GLY A 62 -20.09 6.47 -12.52
CA GLY A 62 -21.30 5.84 -11.96
C GLY A 62 -22.37 5.44 -12.99
N LYS A 63 -22.25 5.90 -14.25
CA LYS A 63 -23.14 5.52 -15.36
C LYS A 63 -22.53 4.46 -16.29
N LEU A 64 -21.36 3.93 -15.95
CA LEU A 64 -20.71 2.87 -16.72
C LEU A 64 -21.61 1.64 -16.79
N LYS A 65 -21.76 1.08 -17.99
CA LYS A 65 -22.51 -0.15 -18.25
C LYS A 65 -21.58 -1.17 -18.89
N GLY A 66 -21.67 -2.41 -18.43
CA GLY A 66 -21.02 -3.56 -19.05
C GLY A 66 -21.84 -4.12 -20.20
N ASP A 67 -21.24 -5.09 -20.88
CA ASP A 67 -21.83 -5.79 -22.04
C ASP A 67 -22.97 -6.75 -21.63
N ASN A 68 -22.97 -7.20 -20.37
CA ASN A 68 -23.97 -8.13 -19.82
C ASN A 68 -24.30 -7.83 -18.36
N GLU A 69 -25.28 -8.55 -17.80
CA GLU A 69 -25.73 -8.35 -16.41
C GLU A 69 -24.64 -8.68 -15.38
N ASP A 70 -23.81 -9.71 -15.61
CA ASP A 70 -22.72 -10.08 -14.70
C ASP A 70 -21.68 -8.97 -14.57
N GLN A 71 -21.30 -8.35 -15.70
CA GLN A 71 -20.42 -7.19 -15.69
C GLN A 71 -21.05 -6.00 -14.98
N ASN A 72 -22.36 -5.77 -15.11
CA ASN A 72 -23.04 -4.70 -14.39
C ASN A 72 -23.01 -4.92 -12.87
N HIS A 73 -23.19 -6.15 -12.40
CA HIS A 73 -23.02 -6.49 -10.98
C HIS A 73 -21.57 -6.29 -10.51
N GLY A 74 -20.59 -6.69 -11.33
CA GLY A 74 -19.17 -6.46 -11.07
C GLY A 74 -18.81 -4.98 -10.95
N ILE A 75 -19.28 -4.14 -11.89
CA ILE A 75 -19.12 -2.69 -11.85
C ILE A 75 -19.70 -2.12 -10.56
N ALA A 76 -20.94 -2.50 -10.20
CA ALA A 76 -21.58 -2.02 -8.97
C ALA A 76 -20.79 -2.42 -7.70
N ALA A 77 -20.20 -3.62 -7.68
CA ALA A 77 -19.35 -4.07 -6.59
C ALA A 77 -18.05 -3.25 -6.50
N CYS A 78 -17.38 -3.00 -7.62
CA CYS A 78 -16.18 -2.17 -7.68
C CYS A 78 -16.45 -0.73 -7.24
N LEU A 79 -17.53 -0.10 -7.71
CA LEU A 79 -17.90 1.26 -7.32
C LEU A 79 -18.13 1.37 -5.81
N ARG A 80 -18.79 0.37 -5.21
CA ARG A 80 -18.97 0.30 -3.76
C ARG A 80 -17.64 0.12 -3.02
N ALA A 81 -16.75 -0.73 -3.54
CA ALA A 81 -15.44 -0.99 -2.94
C ALA A 81 -14.55 0.26 -2.91
N MET A 82 -14.62 1.10 -3.95
CA MET A 82 -13.86 2.36 -4.03
C MET A 82 -14.21 3.37 -2.94
N GLU A 83 -15.37 3.24 -2.28
CA GLU A 83 -15.80 4.13 -1.19
C GLU A 83 -15.33 3.65 0.18
N ASN A 84 -14.90 2.38 0.29
CA ASN A 84 -14.47 1.79 1.55
C ASN A 84 -13.26 2.50 2.18
N PRO A 85 -12.26 3.02 1.44
CA PRO A 85 -11.15 3.75 2.05
C PRO A 85 -11.62 4.94 2.89
N LEU A 86 -12.53 5.76 2.36
CA LEU A 86 -13.11 6.88 3.11
C LEU A 86 -13.91 6.37 4.31
N ARG A 87 -14.76 5.36 4.13
CA ARG A 87 -15.56 4.77 5.22
C ARG A 87 -14.67 4.27 6.36
N GLN A 88 -13.57 3.60 6.02
CA GLN A 88 -12.64 3.04 7.01
C GLN A 88 -11.92 4.15 7.78
N ILE A 89 -11.46 5.20 7.10
CA ILE A 89 -10.84 6.37 7.74
C ILE A 89 -11.82 7.02 8.73
N VAL A 90 -13.07 7.23 8.30
CA VAL A 90 -14.11 7.85 9.13
C VAL A 90 -14.47 6.98 10.33
N ALA A 91 -14.60 5.65 10.13
CA ALA A 91 -14.87 4.71 11.21
C ALA A 91 -13.74 4.65 12.24
N ASN A 92 -12.48 4.69 11.79
CA ASN A 92 -11.32 4.76 12.67
C ASN A 92 -11.28 6.04 13.51
N ALA A 93 -11.87 7.13 12.99
CA ALA A 93 -12.05 8.39 13.72
C ALA A 93 -13.30 8.41 14.62
N GLY A 94 -14.09 7.34 14.68
CA GLY A 94 -15.28 7.22 15.52
C GLY A 94 -16.52 7.96 15.00
N ALA A 95 -16.50 8.45 13.77
CA ALA A 95 -17.62 9.12 13.14
C ALA A 95 -18.47 8.16 12.28
N GLU A 96 -19.70 8.56 11.95
CA GLU A 96 -20.60 7.72 11.14
C GLU A 96 -20.26 7.84 9.65
N ALA A 97 -19.79 6.73 9.07
CA ALA A 97 -19.23 6.68 7.72
C ALA A 97 -20.24 7.01 6.61
N SER A 98 -21.51 6.66 6.78
CA SER A 98 -22.54 6.85 5.74
C SER A 98 -22.90 8.33 5.57
N VAL A 99 -23.07 9.06 6.68
CA VAL A 99 -23.34 10.49 6.75
C VAL A 99 -22.19 11.29 6.17
N VAL A 100 -20.94 10.92 6.51
CA VAL A 100 -19.76 11.59 5.97
C VAL A 100 -19.64 11.33 4.47
N LEU A 101 -19.77 10.07 4.04
CA LEU A 101 -19.70 9.73 2.62
C LEU A 101 -20.75 10.46 1.79
N ASP A 102 -22.00 10.52 2.25
CA ASP A 102 -23.07 11.21 1.53
C ASP A 102 -22.83 12.72 1.45
N LYS A 103 -22.34 13.34 2.52
CA LYS A 103 -21.92 14.76 2.49
C LYS A 103 -20.77 15.00 1.52
N VAL A 104 -19.76 14.14 1.52
CA VAL A 104 -18.61 14.25 0.61
C VAL A 104 -19.05 14.07 -0.85
N ARG A 105 -19.96 13.13 -1.14
CA ARG A 105 -20.56 12.92 -2.47
C ARG A 105 -21.35 14.12 -2.99
N GLN A 106 -22.05 14.84 -2.11
CA GLN A 106 -22.80 16.06 -2.47
C GLN A 106 -21.87 17.26 -2.73
N GLY A 107 -20.65 17.23 -2.19
CA GLY A 107 -19.61 18.22 -2.48
C GLY A 107 -19.05 18.13 -3.90
N LYS A 108 -18.18 19.09 -4.22
CA LYS A 108 -17.50 19.18 -5.52
C LYS A 108 -15.99 19.27 -5.32
N ASP A 109 -15.25 18.98 -6.39
CA ASP A 109 -13.80 19.15 -6.44
C ASP A 109 -13.11 18.53 -5.21
N ASN A 110 -12.32 19.31 -4.47
CA ASN A 110 -11.55 18.84 -3.32
C ASN A 110 -12.34 18.81 -2.01
N TYR A 111 -13.64 19.13 -2.02
CA TYR A 111 -14.44 19.15 -0.80
C TYR A 111 -14.45 17.77 -0.14
N GLY A 112 -14.01 17.69 1.11
CA GLY A 112 -13.86 16.44 1.83
C GLY A 112 -14.11 16.57 3.32
N TYR A 113 -13.73 15.52 4.03
CA TYR A 113 -13.84 15.43 5.48
C TYR A 113 -12.46 15.18 6.09
N ASN A 114 -12.03 16.09 6.95
CA ASN A 114 -10.82 15.93 7.73
C ASN A 114 -11.10 15.06 8.96
N ALA A 115 -10.66 13.80 8.91
CA ALA A 115 -10.90 12.85 10.00
C ALA A 115 -10.11 13.17 11.29
N ALA A 116 -9.08 14.02 11.23
CA ALA A 116 -8.32 14.42 12.41
C ALA A 116 -9.03 15.50 13.23
N THR A 117 -9.76 16.41 12.57
CA THR A 117 -10.47 17.54 13.23
C THR A 117 -11.98 17.37 13.26
N GLY A 118 -12.54 16.52 12.39
CA GLY A 118 -13.98 16.37 12.20
C GLY A 118 -14.62 17.44 11.32
N GLU A 119 -13.83 18.27 10.66
CA GLU A 119 -14.31 19.40 9.85
C GLU A 119 -14.39 19.05 8.36
N TYR A 120 -15.26 19.76 7.65
CA TYR A 120 -15.38 19.66 6.19
C TYR A 120 -14.75 20.88 5.53
N GLY A 121 -14.09 20.68 4.39
CA GLY A 121 -13.43 21.77 3.67
C GLY A 121 -12.68 21.28 2.44
N ASP A 122 -11.90 22.16 1.83
CA ASP A 122 -11.00 21.80 0.74
C ASP A 122 -9.84 20.97 1.30
N MET A 123 -9.74 19.70 0.88
CA MET A 123 -8.73 18.78 1.41
C MET A 123 -7.29 19.22 1.07
N ILE A 124 -7.08 19.90 -0.06
CA ILE A 124 -5.75 20.40 -0.44
C ILE A 124 -5.37 21.59 0.44
N GLU A 125 -6.29 22.52 0.68
CA GLU A 125 -6.05 23.64 1.59
C GLU A 125 -5.82 23.17 3.04
N LEU A 126 -6.50 22.10 3.44
CA LEU A 126 -6.31 21.44 4.74
C LEU A 126 -5.01 20.60 4.82
N GLY A 127 -4.22 20.54 3.73
CA GLY A 127 -2.97 19.79 3.67
C GLY A 127 -3.13 18.26 3.58
N ILE A 128 -4.34 17.79 3.28
CA ILE A 128 -4.68 16.37 3.12
C ILE A 128 -4.74 16.05 1.62
N LEU A 129 -3.57 15.74 1.08
CA LEU A 129 -3.38 15.42 -0.33
C LEU A 129 -2.66 14.08 -0.49
N ASP A 130 -3.00 13.38 -1.56
CA ASP A 130 -2.32 12.15 -1.96
C ASP A 130 -1.65 12.35 -3.32
N PRO A 131 -0.44 11.80 -3.57
CA PRO A 131 0.11 11.74 -4.92
C PRO A 131 -0.83 10.95 -5.85
N ALA A 132 -1.14 11.49 -7.03
CA ALA A 132 -2.09 10.86 -7.96
C ALA A 132 -1.67 9.43 -8.34
N LYS A 133 -0.36 9.23 -8.52
CA LYS A 133 0.26 7.92 -8.77
C LYS A 133 -0.08 6.90 -7.69
N VAL A 134 -0.07 7.31 -6.41
CA VAL A 134 -0.32 6.41 -5.28
C VAL A 134 -1.76 5.91 -5.33
N THR A 135 -2.74 6.81 -5.46
CA THR A 135 -4.16 6.44 -5.54
C THR A 135 -4.45 5.55 -6.75
N ARG A 136 -3.89 5.87 -7.92
CA ARG A 136 -4.05 5.10 -9.15
C ARG A 136 -3.46 3.70 -9.04
N VAL A 137 -2.20 3.60 -8.61
CA VAL A 137 -1.49 2.33 -8.50
C VAL A 137 -2.12 1.44 -7.42
N ALA A 138 -2.56 2.02 -6.31
CA ALA A 138 -3.28 1.28 -5.27
C ALA A 138 -4.55 0.62 -5.82
N LEU A 139 -5.36 1.36 -6.60
CA LEU A 139 -6.57 0.82 -7.21
C LEU A 139 -6.25 -0.28 -8.25
N GLN A 140 -5.24 -0.07 -9.09
CA GLN A 140 -4.82 -1.05 -10.10
C GLN A 140 -4.29 -2.33 -9.47
N ALA A 141 -3.45 -2.23 -8.44
CA ALA A 141 -2.92 -3.39 -7.72
C ALA A 141 -4.04 -4.16 -7.01
N ALA A 142 -4.96 -3.45 -6.34
CA ALA A 142 -6.12 -4.07 -5.69
C ALA A 142 -7.00 -4.81 -6.71
N GLY A 143 -7.30 -4.18 -7.86
CA GLY A 143 -8.06 -4.82 -8.93
C GLY A 143 -7.35 -6.04 -9.52
N SER A 144 -6.03 -5.98 -9.69
CA SER A 144 -5.22 -7.10 -10.19
C SER A 144 -5.26 -8.30 -9.26
N VAL A 145 -5.08 -8.09 -7.95
CA VAL A 145 -5.11 -9.18 -6.96
C VAL A 145 -6.53 -9.73 -6.83
N ALA A 146 -7.55 -8.87 -6.77
CA ALA A 146 -8.94 -9.31 -6.71
C ALA A 146 -9.33 -10.16 -7.92
N GLY A 147 -8.94 -9.73 -9.12
CA GLY A 147 -9.17 -10.49 -10.36
C GLY A 147 -8.53 -11.87 -10.30
N LEU A 148 -7.25 -11.94 -9.90
CA LEU A 148 -6.56 -13.22 -9.72
C LEU A 148 -7.31 -14.14 -8.73
N MET A 149 -7.66 -13.63 -7.55
CA MET A 149 -8.32 -14.41 -6.51
C MET A 149 -9.70 -14.92 -6.92
N ILE A 150 -10.51 -14.08 -7.59
CA ILE A 150 -11.86 -14.47 -8.04
C ILE A 150 -11.80 -15.58 -9.10
N THR A 151 -10.78 -15.57 -9.96
CA THR A 151 -10.61 -16.59 -11.01
C THR A 151 -9.83 -17.82 -10.54
N THR A 152 -9.35 -17.84 -9.30
CA THR A 152 -8.59 -18.97 -8.76
C THR A 152 -9.56 -20.03 -8.24
N GLU A 153 -9.72 -21.10 -9.00
CA GLU A 153 -10.60 -22.23 -8.63
C GLU A 153 -9.94 -23.21 -7.64
N VAL A 154 -8.60 -23.33 -7.69
CA VAL A 154 -7.85 -24.31 -6.89
C VAL A 154 -6.58 -23.67 -6.33
N MET A 155 -6.35 -23.89 -5.03
CA MET A 155 -5.10 -23.57 -4.34
C MET A 155 -4.54 -24.86 -3.74
N ILE A 156 -3.28 -25.18 -4.07
CA ILE A 156 -2.54 -26.30 -3.50
C ILE A 156 -1.55 -25.72 -2.50
N ALA A 157 -1.58 -26.22 -1.27
CA ALA A 157 -0.64 -25.86 -0.22
C ALA A 157 0.07 -27.14 0.26
N ASP A 158 1.34 -26.99 0.61
CA ASP A 158 2.07 -28.05 1.29
C ASP A 158 1.48 -28.27 2.69
N SER A 159 1.49 -29.53 3.14
CA SER A 159 1.12 -29.84 4.52
C SER A 159 2.03 -29.09 5.49
N PRO A 160 1.53 -28.65 6.66
CA PRO A 160 2.38 -28.12 7.70
C PRO A 160 3.51 -29.11 7.97
N GLU A 161 4.77 -28.66 7.88
CA GLU A 161 5.86 -29.48 8.35
C GLU A 161 5.62 -29.71 9.85
N GLU A 162 5.65 -30.98 10.28
CA GLU A 162 5.79 -31.24 11.71
C GLU A 162 7.10 -30.62 12.14
N ASP A 163 7.00 -29.48 12.82
CA ASP A 163 8.10 -28.87 13.54
C ASP A 163 8.72 -30.01 14.37
N LYS A 164 9.90 -30.47 13.99
CA LYS A 164 10.76 -31.25 14.88
C LYS A 164 11.24 -30.29 15.95
N GLY A 165 10.29 -29.90 16.81
CA GLY A 165 10.50 -29.08 17.97
C GLY A 165 11.68 -29.65 18.74
N GLY A 166 12.60 -28.77 19.10
CA GLY A 166 13.74 -29.10 19.92
C GLY A 166 13.33 -29.95 21.13
N ALA A 167 13.73 -31.21 21.10
CA ALA A 167 14.01 -31.95 22.30
C ALA A 167 15.51 -31.78 22.55
N GLY A 168 15.83 -31.23 23.72
CA GLY A 168 17.20 -30.96 24.13
C GLY A 168 18.09 -32.19 24.01
N GLY A 169 19.32 -31.94 23.58
CA GLY A 169 20.27 -32.99 23.32
C GLY A 169 21.54 -32.40 22.73
N MET A 170 22.18 -31.50 23.47
CA MET A 170 23.62 -31.42 23.40
C MET A 170 24.16 -32.54 24.30
N PRO A 171 24.69 -33.62 23.74
CA PRO A 171 25.79 -34.31 24.41
C PRO A 171 27.00 -34.44 23.49
N ASP A 172 28.14 -34.21 24.12
CA ASP A 172 29.51 -34.54 23.72
C ASP A 172 30.19 -33.72 22.62
N MET A 173 30.86 -32.66 23.09
CA MET A 173 32.27 -32.49 22.77
C MET A 173 33.05 -33.78 23.10
N GLY A 174 33.27 -34.64 22.11
CA GLY A 174 34.15 -35.79 22.26
C GLY A 174 34.28 -36.57 20.97
N GLY A 175 35.33 -36.31 20.19
CA GLY A 175 35.52 -37.04 18.93
C GLY A 175 36.70 -36.59 18.09
N MET A 176 37.90 -36.67 18.65
CA MET A 176 39.15 -36.75 17.90
C MET A 176 39.06 -37.86 16.85
N GLY A 177 39.31 -37.57 15.56
CA GLY A 177 39.53 -38.65 14.58
C GLY A 177 39.48 -38.27 13.11
N GLY A 178 40.66 -38.22 12.47
CA GLY A 178 40.80 -38.75 11.10
C GLY A 178 40.77 -37.76 9.95
N MET A 179 41.78 -36.89 9.85
CA MET A 179 42.19 -36.35 8.56
C MET A 179 42.89 -37.46 7.77
N GLY A 180 42.20 -38.05 6.80
CA GLY A 180 42.72 -39.14 5.98
C GLY A 180 42.11 -39.17 4.59
N GLY A 181 42.96 -38.98 3.58
CA GLY A 181 42.76 -39.62 2.27
C GLY A 181 42.27 -38.74 1.12
N MET A 182 43.03 -37.71 0.76
CA MET A 182 43.03 -37.22 -0.62
C MET A 182 43.93 -38.14 -1.47
N GLY A 183 43.34 -39.16 -2.09
CA GLY A 183 43.90 -39.90 -3.23
C GLY A 183 42.88 -39.76 -4.36
N GLY A 184 43.21 -39.28 -5.56
CA GLY A 184 44.19 -39.82 -6.50
C GLY A 184 43.38 -40.20 -7.75
N MET A 185 43.39 -39.37 -8.79
CA MET A 185 44.15 -39.60 -10.02
C MET A 185 43.61 -40.78 -10.86
N MET A 186 42.71 -40.47 -11.80
CA MET A 186 42.75 -40.81 -13.24
C MET A 186 41.50 -40.24 -13.93
#